data_AF-A0A660ZP31-F1
#
_entry.id   AF-A0A660ZP31-F1
#
_cell.length_a   1.000
_cell.length_b   1.000
_cell.length_c   1.000
_cell.angle_alpha   90.00
_cell.angle_beta   90.00
_cell.angle_gamma   90.00
#
_symmetry.space_group_name_H-M   'P 1'
#
loop_
_entity.id
_entity.type
_entity.pdbx_description
1 polymer ?
#
loop_
_entity_poly.entity_id
_entity_poly.type
_entity_poly.pdbx_seq_one_letter_code
_entity_poly.pdbx_strand_id
1 'polypeptide(L)'
;MTKILNKNELLIVDPACGLSGDMFLAALFSLGVDPAAVEREVARLPGLDDFSIEFAHVKSHAISASHVDVKFANSLVQRDLRRILEMIDRSPLDNRIKKLSGDVFMALGEAEGKVHGTKPEYVHFHEVGAVDSIVDIVGAVTALSMLGFP
;
A
#
# COMPACT_ATOMS: atom_id res chain seq x y z
N MET A 1 -23.63 6.73 1.56
CA MET A 1 -24.07 7.13 0.20
C MET A 1 -23.01 6.60 -0.76
N THR A 2 -23.19 5.37 -1.25
CA THR A 2 -22.20 4.67 -2.07
C THR A 2 -22.27 5.21 -3.49
N LYS A 3 -21.31 6.05 -3.90
CA LYS A 3 -21.18 6.44 -5.30
C LYS A 3 -20.67 5.23 -6.07
N ILE A 4 -21.55 4.63 -6.87
CA ILE A 4 -21.15 3.72 -7.94
C ILE A 4 -20.50 4.61 -9.01
N LEU A 5 -19.18 4.51 -9.15
CA LEU A 5 -18.38 5.32 -10.05
C LEU A 5 -18.59 4.88 -11.51
N ASN A 6 -18.76 5.84 -12.42
CA ASN A 6 -19.13 5.62 -13.82
C ASN A 6 -17.88 5.40 -14.71
N LYS A 7 -18.04 4.72 -15.84
CA LYS A 7 -16.99 4.33 -16.83
C LYS A 7 -16.18 5.49 -17.50
N ASN A 8 -16.36 6.73 -17.05
CA ASN A 8 -15.76 7.96 -17.60
C ASN A 8 -14.87 8.71 -16.60
N GLU A 9 -14.47 8.06 -15.50
CA GLU A 9 -13.67 8.72 -14.47
C GLU A 9 -12.17 8.56 -14.75
N LEU A 10 -11.43 9.64 -14.52
CA LEU A 10 -9.99 9.74 -14.74
C LEU A 10 -9.34 10.14 -13.42
N LEU A 11 -8.47 9.28 -12.90
CA LEU A 11 -7.59 9.62 -11.78
C LEU A 11 -6.28 10.16 -12.35
N ILE A 12 -5.99 11.43 -12.07
CA ILE A 12 -4.71 12.07 -12.43
C ILE A 12 -3.86 12.15 -11.18
N VAL A 13 -2.65 11.58 -11.24
CA VAL A 13 -1.64 11.67 -10.20
C VAL A 13 -0.48 12.50 -10.74
N ASP A 14 -0.29 13.70 -10.18
CA ASP A 14 0.79 14.62 -10.54
C ASP A 14 1.67 14.91 -9.30
N PRO A 15 2.67 14.05 -9.03
CA PRO A 15 3.51 14.17 -7.85
C PRO A 15 4.64 15.17 -8.09
N ALA A 16 4.37 16.47 -7.89
CA ALA A 16 5.31 17.56 -8.17
C ALA A 16 6.71 17.39 -7.53
N CYS A 17 6.82 16.71 -6.39
CA CYS A 17 8.07 16.46 -5.68
C CYS A 17 8.17 15.02 -5.11
N GLY A 18 7.43 14.08 -5.67
CA GLY A 18 7.32 12.71 -5.15
C GLY A 18 6.00 12.44 -4.40
N LEU A 19 5.80 11.18 -4.05
CA LEU A 19 4.59 10.66 -3.41
C LEU A 19 4.96 9.43 -2.59
N SER A 20 4.93 9.53 -1.26
CA SER A 20 5.05 8.37 -0.37
C SER A 20 3.74 7.59 -0.29
N GLY A 21 3.79 6.36 0.24
CA GLY A 21 2.63 5.48 0.31
C GLY A 21 1.52 6.03 1.20
N ASP A 22 1.88 6.55 2.39
CA ASP A 22 0.97 7.24 3.30
C ASP A 22 0.29 8.46 2.65
N MET A 23 1.03 9.27 1.88
CA MET A 23 0.47 10.40 1.13
C MET A 23 -0.51 9.93 0.07
N PHE A 24 -0.21 8.82 -0.61
CA PHE A 24 -1.10 8.29 -1.62
C PHE A 24 -2.37 7.69 -1.01
N LEU A 25 -2.25 6.92 0.08
CA LEU A 25 -3.38 6.44 0.87
C LEU A 25 -4.25 7.60 1.36
N ALA A 26 -3.64 8.64 1.92
CA ALA A 26 -4.36 9.83 2.38
C ALA A 26 -5.15 10.50 1.25
N ALA A 27 -4.59 10.58 0.05
CA ALA A 27 -5.28 11.10 -1.12
C ALA A 27 -6.47 10.21 -1.52
N LEU A 28 -6.29 8.88 -1.56
CA LEU A 28 -7.35 7.93 -1.91
C LEU A 28 -8.50 7.92 -0.88
N PHE A 29 -8.18 8.02 0.42
CA PHE A 29 -9.20 8.17 1.47
C PHE A 29 -9.95 9.50 1.34
N SER A 30 -9.24 10.58 0.98
CA SER A 30 -9.87 11.88 0.71
C SER A 30 -10.80 11.85 -0.51
N LEU A 31 -10.62 10.91 -1.44
CA LEU A 31 -11.54 10.67 -2.56
C LEU A 31 -12.79 9.87 -2.16
N GLY A 32 -12.88 9.38 -0.93
CA GLY A 32 -14.07 8.74 -0.36
C GLY A 32 -13.94 7.24 -0.08
N VAL A 33 -12.72 6.67 -0.17
CA VAL A 33 -12.46 5.31 0.29
C VAL A 33 -12.51 5.26 1.83
N ASP A 34 -13.20 4.27 2.39
CA ASP A 34 -13.25 4.04 3.84
C ASP A 34 -11.93 3.43 4.35
N PRO A 35 -11.14 4.12 5.20
CA PRO A 35 -9.89 3.61 5.74
C PRO A 35 -10.07 2.28 6.48
N ALA A 36 -11.19 2.12 7.21
CA ALA A 36 -11.46 0.90 7.96
C ALA A 36 -11.77 -0.29 7.04
N ALA A 37 -12.30 -0.04 5.84
CA ALA A 37 -12.49 -1.11 4.85
C ALA A 37 -11.16 -1.59 4.27
N VAL A 38 -10.23 -0.66 4.01
CA VAL A 38 -8.89 -1.00 3.52
C VAL A 38 -8.11 -1.75 4.59
N GLU A 39 -8.12 -1.27 5.84
CA GLU A 39 -7.51 -1.96 6.98
C GLU A 39 -8.00 -3.40 7.10
N ARG A 40 -9.34 -3.60 7.06
CA ARG A 40 -9.93 -4.95 7.14
C ARG A 40 -9.48 -5.89 6.04
N GLU A 41 -9.29 -5.41 4.81
CA GLU A 41 -8.81 -6.26 3.72
C GLU A 41 -7.32 -6.58 3.88
N VAL A 42 -6.49 -5.57 4.16
CA VAL A 42 -5.04 -5.74 4.32
C VAL A 42 -4.71 -6.63 5.53
N ALA A 43 -5.48 -6.54 6.61
CA ALA A 43 -5.34 -7.42 7.79
C ALA A 43 -5.56 -8.91 7.50
N ARG A 44 -6.09 -9.27 6.32
CA ARG A 44 -6.28 -10.67 5.90
C ARG A 44 -5.02 -11.27 5.26
N LEU A 45 -3.93 -10.50 5.13
CA LEU A 45 -2.64 -11.00 4.69
C LEU A 45 -2.06 -11.97 5.72
N PRO A 46 -1.77 -13.23 5.35
CA PRO A 46 -1.33 -14.25 6.30
C PRO A 46 0.08 -13.98 6.84
N GLY A 47 0.20 -13.80 8.15
CA GLY A 47 1.49 -13.59 8.81
C GLY A 47 2.02 -12.15 8.70
N LEU A 48 1.15 -11.20 8.35
CA LEU A 48 1.38 -9.79 8.63
C LEU A 48 1.12 -9.53 10.11
N ASP A 49 1.95 -8.69 10.74
CA ASP A 49 1.76 -8.32 12.14
C ASP A 49 0.57 -7.34 12.28
N ASP A 50 -0.01 -7.27 13.47
CA ASP A 50 -1.14 -6.37 13.72
C ASP A 50 -0.77 -4.90 13.46
N PHE A 51 -1.67 -4.19 12.81
CA PHE A 51 -1.54 -2.77 12.51
C PHE A 51 -2.90 -2.06 12.56
N SER A 52 -2.88 -0.73 12.60
CA SER A 52 -4.07 0.11 12.40
C SER A 52 -3.73 1.31 11.51
N ILE A 53 -4.69 1.73 10.69
CA ILE A 53 -4.57 2.88 9.80
C ILE A 53 -5.28 4.07 10.43
N GLU A 54 -4.51 5.07 10.87
CA GLU A 54 -5.07 6.33 11.36
C GLU A 54 -5.14 7.34 10.21
N PHE A 55 -6.35 7.82 9.91
CA PHE A 55 -6.57 8.87 8.91
C PHE A 55 -7.06 10.15 9.57
N ALA A 56 -6.35 11.25 9.33
CA ALA A 56 -6.67 12.54 9.94
C ALA A 56 -6.47 13.72 8.98
N HIS A 57 -7.26 14.77 9.19
CA HIS A 57 -6.96 16.08 8.62
C HIS A 57 -5.99 16.82 9.53
N VAL A 58 -4.88 17.27 8.96
CA VAL A 58 -3.80 17.96 9.67
C VAL A 58 -3.57 19.35 9.10
N LYS A 59 -2.94 20.22 9.88
CA LYS A 59 -2.38 21.48 9.38
C LYS A 59 -0.87 21.40 9.43
N SER A 60 -0.22 21.49 8.28
CA SER A 60 1.23 21.63 8.18
C SER A 60 1.53 23.02 7.64
N HIS A 61 2.26 23.84 8.41
CA HIS A 61 2.66 25.20 7.99
C HIS A 61 1.48 26.06 7.47
N ALA A 62 0.33 25.99 8.17
CA ALA A 62 -0.95 26.62 7.82
C ALA A 62 -1.69 26.07 6.58
N ILE A 63 -1.16 25.04 5.92
CA ILE A 63 -1.83 24.33 4.81
C ILE A 63 -2.61 23.15 5.38
N SER A 64 -3.88 23.03 4.98
CA SER A 64 -4.71 21.88 5.36
C SER A 64 -4.36 20.70 4.45
N ALA A 65 -4.09 19.56 5.06
CA ALA A 65 -3.76 18.32 4.36
C ALA A 65 -4.47 17.13 5.01
N SER A 66 -4.49 16.03 4.29
CA SER A 66 -4.85 14.73 4.84
C SER A 66 -3.58 13.94 5.12
N HIS A 67 -3.56 13.21 6.22
CA HIS A 67 -2.42 12.41 6.65
C HIS A 67 -2.90 11.02 7.04
N VAL A 68 -2.11 10.02 6.67
CA VAL A 68 -2.26 8.63 7.09
C VAL A 68 -1.05 8.26 7.92
N ASP A 69 -1.28 7.54 9.00
CA ASP A 69 -0.25 7.02 9.87
C ASP A 69 -0.55 5.55 10.15
N VAL A 70 0.36 4.65 9.74
CA VAL A 70 0.22 3.21 9.95
C VAL A 70 0.86 2.87 11.29
N LYS A 71 0.03 2.54 12.27
CA LYS A 71 0.49 2.11 13.60
C LYS A 71 0.70 0.60 13.61
N PHE A 72 1.87 0.16 14.05
CA PHE A 72 2.16 -1.25 14.28
C PHE A 72 3.13 -1.38 15.45
N ALA A 73 3.11 -2.52 16.15
CA ALA A 73 4.12 -2.80 17.14
C ALA A 73 5.49 -2.90 16.45
N ASN A 74 6.56 -2.38 17.06
CA ASN A 74 7.91 -2.49 16.53
C ASN A 74 8.26 -3.95 16.24
N SER A 75 8.09 -4.35 14.97
CA SER A 75 8.33 -5.70 14.49
C SER A 75 9.73 -5.72 13.87
N LEU A 76 10.57 -6.61 14.39
CA LEU A 76 11.87 -6.91 13.78
C LEU A 76 11.73 -7.90 12.62
N VAL A 77 10.50 -8.30 12.29
CA VAL A 77 10.22 -9.26 11.22
C VAL A 77 10.36 -8.55 9.88
N GLN A 78 11.54 -8.69 9.29
CA GLN A 78 11.80 -8.33 7.91
C GLN A 78 11.42 -9.48 6.99
N ARG A 79 10.70 -9.17 5.91
CA ARG A 79 10.22 -10.15 4.93
C ARG A 79 10.99 -9.94 3.62
N ASP A 80 11.56 -11.01 3.08
CA ASP A 80 12.16 -10.98 1.74
C ASP A 80 11.07 -10.93 0.66
N LEU A 81 11.46 -10.60 -0.57
CA LEU A 81 10.51 -10.47 -1.68
C LEU A 81 9.66 -11.73 -1.87
N ARG A 82 10.28 -12.91 -1.81
CA ARG A 82 9.56 -14.18 -1.98
C ARG A 82 8.49 -14.35 -0.92
N ARG A 83 8.81 -14.03 0.34
CA ARG A 83 7.86 -14.14 1.45
C ARG A 83 6.68 -13.20 1.30
N ILE A 84 6.91 -11.98 0.81
CA ILE A 84 5.83 -11.00 0.55
C ILE A 84 4.93 -11.50 -0.58
N LEU A 85 5.49 -12.01 -1.67
CA LEU A 85 4.71 -12.54 -2.79
C LEU A 85 3.88 -13.75 -2.37
N GLU A 86 4.46 -14.68 -1.60
CA GLU A 86 3.72 -15.82 -1.03
C GLU A 86 2.58 -15.37 -0.11
N MET A 87 2.82 -14.34 0.70
CA MET A 87 1.81 -13.77 1.59
C MET A 87 0.63 -13.21 0.78
N ILE A 88 0.91 -12.42 -0.25
CA ILE A 88 -0.10 -11.84 -1.14
C ILE A 88 -0.86 -12.94 -1.88
N ASP A 89 -0.15 -13.91 -2.46
CA ASP A 89 -0.76 -15.01 -3.24
C ASP A 89 -1.72 -15.86 -2.39
N ARG A 90 -1.31 -16.18 -1.16
CA ARG A 90 -2.10 -16.99 -0.21
C ARG A 90 -3.20 -16.23 0.50
N SER A 91 -3.23 -14.90 0.38
CA SER A 91 -4.28 -14.07 0.99
C SER A 91 -5.65 -14.34 0.33
N PRO A 92 -6.76 -13.93 0.95
CA PRO A 92 -8.08 -14.01 0.34
C PRO A 92 -8.46 -12.75 -0.46
N LEU A 93 -7.48 -11.89 -0.79
CA LEU A 93 -7.70 -10.67 -1.56
C LEU A 93 -8.18 -10.98 -2.99
N ASP A 94 -8.82 -10.00 -3.63
CA ASP A 94 -9.20 -10.10 -5.03
C ASP A 94 -7.96 -10.35 -5.93
N ASN A 95 -8.11 -11.16 -6.97
CA ASN A 95 -7.01 -11.53 -7.86
C ASN A 95 -6.35 -10.31 -8.53
N ARG A 96 -7.11 -9.24 -8.79
CA ARG A 96 -6.58 -7.99 -9.33
C ARG A 96 -5.65 -7.31 -8.33
N ILE A 97 -6.09 -7.20 -7.08
CA ILE A 97 -5.31 -6.63 -5.97
C ILE A 97 -4.03 -7.43 -5.76
N LYS A 98 -4.13 -8.76 -5.75
CA LYS A 98 -2.97 -9.66 -5.62
C LYS A 98 -1.96 -9.43 -6.73
N LYS A 99 -2.45 -9.45 -7.97
CA LYS A 99 -1.59 -9.28 -9.15
C LYS A 99 -0.88 -7.93 -9.13
N LEU A 100 -1.61 -6.84 -8.94
CA LEU A 100 -1.03 -5.51 -9.00
C LEU A 100 -0.07 -5.26 -7.82
N SER A 101 -0.44 -5.68 -6.60
CA SER A 101 0.47 -5.60 -5.44
C SER A 101 1.76 -6.40 -5.69
N GLY A 102 1.63 -7.62 -6.22
CA GLY A 102 2.78 -8.47 -6.57
C GLY A 102 3.68 -7.85 -7.64
N ASP A 103 3.09 -7.25 -8.68
CA ASP A 103 3.83 -6.54 -9.73
C ASP A 103 4.62 -5.35 -9.16
N VAL A 104 4.03 -4.58 -8.23
CA VAL A 104 4.72 -3.47 -7.54
C VAL A 104 5.90 -3.97 -6.71
N PHE A 105 5.71 -5.01 -5.89
CA PHE A 105 6.81 -5.58 -5.10
C PHE A 105 7.91 -6.17 -5.98
N MET A 106 7.56 -6.79 -7.11
CA MET A 106 8.55 -7.29 -8.06
C MET A 106 9.38 -6.16 -8.66
N ALA A 107 8.74 -5.06 -9.08
CA ALA A 107 9.43 -3.88 -9.57
C ALA A 107 10.39 -3.27 -8.52
N LEU A 108 9.96 -3.22 -7.26
CA LEU A 108 10.81 -2.77 -6.14
C LEU A 108 11.99 -3.73 -5.91
N GLY A 109 11.74 -5.03 -5.91
CA GLY A 109 12.77 -6.06 -5.76
C GLY A 109 13.80 -6.02 -6.90
N GLU A 110 13.36 -5.78 -8.14
CA GLU A 110 14.28 -5.59 -9.27
C GLU A 110 15.12 -4.32 -9.12
N ALA A 111 14.54 -3.23 -8.61
CA ALA A 111 15.26 -1.99 -8.36
C ALA A 111 16.31 -2.18 -7.26
N GLU A 112 15.94 -2.77 -6.13
CA GLU A 112 16.86 -3.04 -5.03
C GLU A 112 17.96 -4.04 -5.40
N GLY A 113 17.62 -5.11 -6.13
CA GLY A 113 18.60 -6.09 -6.61
C GLY A 113 19.67 -5.44 -7.49
N LYS A 114 19.28 -4.47 -8.34
CA LYS A 114 20.24 -3.68 -9.14
C LYS A 114 21.16 -2.82 -8.27
N VAL A 115 20.63 -2.18 -7.24
CA VAL A 115 21.41 -1.31 -6.33
C VAL A 115 22.37 -2.13 -5.46
N HIS A 116 21.94 -3.31 -5.01
CA HIS A 116 22.72 -4.17 -4.11
C HIS A 116 23.53 -5.28 -4.81
N GLY A 117 23.42 -5.41 -6.13
CA GLY A 117 24.13 -6.43 -6.91
C GLY A 117 23.64 -7.87 -6.65
N THR A 118 22.39 -8.04 -6.24
CA THR A 118 21.76 -9.34 -5.96
C THR A 118 20.63 -9.62 -6.95
N LYS A 119 20.29 -10.90 -7.15
CA LYS A 119 19.09 -11.22 -7.94
C LYS A 119 17.82 -10.83 -7.17
N PRO A 120 16.73 -10.42 -7.84
CA PRO A 120 15.49 -10.00 -7.19
C PRO A 120 14.95 -11.02 -6.18
N GLU A 121 15.05 -12.30 -6.51
CA GLU A 121 14.64 -13.44 -5.67
C GLU A 121 15.42 -13.60 -4.36
N TYR A 122 16.57 -12.94 -4.22
CA TYR A 122 17.41 -12.93 -3.01
C TYR A 122 17.47 -11.54 -2.36
N VAL A 123 16.63 -10.60 -2.78
CA VAL A 123 16.57 -9.28 -2.15
C VAL A 123 15.98 -9.41 -0.76
N HIS A 124 16.80 -9.07 0.22
CA HIS A 124 16.36 -8.81 1.58
C HIS A 124 15.99 -7.34 1.66
N PHE A 125 14.68 -7.08 1.67
CA PHE A 125 14.20 -5.74 1.92
C PHE A 125 14.60 -5.33 3.33
N HIS A 126 15.39 -4.26 3.44
CA HIS A 126 15.76 -3.68 4.73
C HIS A 126 14.71 -2.66 5.21
N GLU A 127 14.01 -2.03 4.27
CA GLU A 127 13.01 -1.00 4.54
C GLU A 127 11.63 -1.42 4.01
N VAL A 128 11.57 -1.99 2.79
CA VAL A 128 10.32 -2.32 2.07
C VAL A 128 9.62 -3.60 2.57
N GLY A 129 10.27 -4.39 3.44
CA GLY A 129 9.74 -5.64 3.99
C GLY A 129 8.97 -5.46 5.30
N ALA A 130 8.91 -4.24 5.80
CA ALA A 130 8.21 -3.87 7.02
C ALA A 130 6.69 -3.80 6.81
N VAL A 131 5.96 -3.83 7.93
CA VAL A 131 4.50 -3.72 7.95
C VAL A 131 4.04 -2.44 7.25
N ASP A 132 4.70 -1.31 7.51
CA ASP A 132 4.43 -0.01 6.91
C ASP A 132 4.36 -0.06 5.37
N SER A 133 5.43 -0.53 4.72
CA SER A 133 5.50 -0.61 3.25
C SER A 133 4.50 -1.61 2.66
N ILE A 134 4.18 -2.70 3.39
CA ILE A 134 3.15 -3.65 2.97
C ILE A 134 1.76 -3.00 3.03
N VAL A 135 1.46 -2.28 4.11
CA VAL A 135 0.20 -1.57 4.27
C VAL A 135 0.08 -0.45 3.24
N ASP A 136 1.15 0.29 2.97
CA ASP A 136 1.19 1.32 1.93
C ASP A 136 0.85 0.77 0.55
N ILE A 137 1.56 -0.27 0.10
CA ILE A 137 1.40 -0.81 -1.26
C ILE A 137 0.07 -1.55 -1.40
N VAL A 138 -0.18 -2.53 -0.53
CA VAL A 138 -1.39 -3.36 -0.64
C VAL A 138 -2.63 -2.54 -0.30
N GLY A 139 -2.52 -1.62 0.66
CA GLY A 139 -3.60 -0.69 1.00
C GLY A 139 -3.92 0.27 -0.13
N ALA A 140 -2.91 0.86 -0.80
CA ALA A 140 -3.14 1.76 -1.93
C ALA A 140 -3.79 1.03 -3.11
N VAL A 141 -3.31 -0.17 -3.46
CA VAL A 141 -3.92 -1.00 -4.50
C VAL A 141 -5.36 -1.38 -4.12
N THR A 142 -5.61 -1.73 -2.86
CA THR A 142 -6.96 -2.03 -2.37
C THR A 142 -7.87 -0.81 -2.48
N ALA A 143 -7.40 0.37 -2.08
CA ALA A 143 -8.15 1.62 -2.16
C ALA A 143 -8.45 2.02 -3.61
N LEU A 144 -7.49 1.88 -4.53
CA LEU A 144 -7.71 2.09 -5.97
C LEU A 144 -8.77 1.14 -6.52
N SER A 145 -8.70 -0.14 -6.16
CA SER A 145 -9.69 -1.14 -6.55
C SER A 145 -11.09 -0.80 -6.00
N MET A 146 -11.19 -0.26 -4.78
CA MET A 146 -12.47 0.21 -4.20
C MET A 146 -13.05 1.42 -4.94
N LEU A 147 -12.19 2.26 -5.53
CA LEU A 147 -12.60 3.35 -6.44
C LEU A 147 -12.90 2.85 -7.87
N GLY A 148 -12.78 1.56 -8.16
CA GLY A 148 -13.02 0.99 -9.49
C GLY A 148 -11.86 1.15 -10.48
N PHE A 149 -10.71 1.66 -10.03
CA PHE A 149 -9.47 1.76 -10.80
C PHE A 149 -8.64 0.47 -10.67
N PRO A 150 -7.63 0.25 -11.52
CA PRO A 150 -6.78 -0.93 -11.42
C PRO A 150 -6.18 -1.19 -10.05
#